data_AF-A0A1I4NLB5-F1
#
_entry.id   AF-A0A1I4NLB5-F1
#
_cell.length_a   1.000
_cell.length_b   1.000
_cell.length_c   1.000
_cell.angle_alpha   90.00
_cell.angle_beta   90.00
_cell.angle_gamma   90.00
#
_symmetry.space_group_name_H-M   'P 1'
#
loop_
_entity.id
_entity.type
_entity.pdbx_description
1 polymer ?
#
loop_
_entity_poly.entity_id
_entity_poly.type
_entity_poly.pdbx_seq_one_letter_code
_entity_poly.pdbx_strand_id
1 'polypeptide(L)' 'KNAHIESFHAILEAECYGRHEFETYPQTYEIVTQFIQDYNQQRIHGSIYDLSPYEYIDALKKNEVKPKSIQV' A
#
# COMPACT_ATOMS: atom_id res chain seq x y z
N LYS A 1 -11.61 -9.81 -10.41
CA LYS A 1 -11.31 -10.18 -9.01
C LYS A 1 -10.29 -9.15 -8.50
N ASN A 2 -10.54 -8.48 -7.37
CA ASN A 2 -9.78 -7.30 -6.94
C ASN A 2 -8.86 -7.62 -5.76
N ALA A 3 -8.24 -8.80 -5.77
CA ALA A 3 -7.52 -9.32 -4.60
C ALA A 3 -6.38 -8.43 -4.10
N HIS A 4 -5.78 -7.60 -4.94
CA HIS A 4 -4.79 -6.60 -4.50
C HIS A 4 -5.42 -5.47 -3.68
N ILE A 5 -6.63 -5.03 -4.03
CA ILE A 5 -7.43 -4.09 -3.26
C ILE A 5 -7.92 -4.74 -1.96
N GLU A 6 -8.37 -6.00 -2.03
CA GLU A 6 -8.79 -6.77 -0.85
C GLU A 6 -7.61 -6.95 0.13
N SER A 7 -6.42 -7.29 -0.38
CA SER A 7 -5.19 -7.41 0.43
C SER A 7 -4.81 -6.09 1.09
N PHE A 8 -4.87 -4.98 0.34
CA PHE A 8 -4.63 -3.65 0.91
C PHE A 8 -5.63 -3.33 2.04
N HIS A 9 -6.92 -3.58 1.84
CA HIS A 9 -7.92 -3.30 2.88
C HIS A 9 -7.77 -4.18 4.11
N ALA A 10 -7.41 -5.46 3.94
CA ALA A 10 -7.13 -6.35 5.07
C ALA A 10 -5.93 -5.85 5.90
N ILE A 11 -4.88 -5.37 5.23
CA ILE A 11 -3.71 -4.76 5.88
C ILE A 11 -4.10 -3.46 6.59
N LEU A 12 -4.85 -2.59 5.93
CA LEU A 12 -5.33 -1.33 6.51
C LEU A 12 -6.17 -1.57 7.77
N GLU A 13 -7.09 -2.53 7.72
CA GLU A 13 -7.93 -2.91 8.86
C GLU A 13 -7.09 -3.42 10.02
N ALA A 14 -6.19 -4.38 9.78
CA ALA A 14 -5.40 -5.02 10.83
C ALA A 14 -4.32 -4.11 11.42
N GLU A 15 -3.66 -3.29 10.59
CA GLU A 15 -2.45 -2.56 10.97
C GLU A 15 -2.67 -1.07 11.21
N CYS A 16 -3.72 -0.47 10.64
CA CYS A 16 -4.09 0.92 10.93
C CYS A 16 -5.25 0.95 11.92
N TYR A 17 -6.42 0.45 11.53
CA TYR A 17 -7.63 0.59 12.34
C TYR A 17 -7.57 -0.21 13.63
N GLY A 18 -7.05 -1.44 13.58
CA GLY A 18 -6.89 -2.29 14.76
C GLY A 18 -5.84 -1.82 15.76
N ARG A 19 -4.98 -0.86 15.40
CA ARG A 19 -3.88 -0.35 16.26
C ARG A 19 -4.12 1.03 16.85
N HIS A 20 -5.19 1.72 16.45
CA HIS A 20 -5.45 3.09 16.87
C HIS A 20 -6.88 3.22 17.38
N GLU A 21 -7.04 3.95 18.48
CA GLU A 21 -8.33 4.50 18.87
C GLU A 21 -8.47 5.89 18.26
N PHE A 22 -9.62 6.15 17.64
CA PHE A 22 -9.87 7.39 16.93
C PHE A 22 -10.82 8.26 17.73
N GLU A 23 -10.32 9.41 18.21
CA GLU A 23 -11.13 10.32 19.03
C GLU A 23 -11.74 11.44 18.20
N THR A 24 -11.04 11.90 17.16
CA THR A 24 -11.48 13.01 16.32
C THR A 24 -11.23 12.75 14.85
N TYR A 25 -12.10 13.30 14.00
CA TYR A 25 -11.96 13.18 12.56
C TYR A 25 -10.62 13.70 12.01
N PRO A 26 -10.08 14.87 12.42
CA PRO A 26 -8.78 15.33 11.93
C PRO A 26 -7.64 14.37 12.26
N GLN A 27 -7.63 13.82 13.48
CA GLN A 27 -6.64 12.83 13.90
C GLN A 27 -6.76 11.55 13.07
N THR A 28 -7.98 11.03 12.86
CA THR A 28 -8.20 9.88 11.99
C THR A 28 -7.68 10.14 10.59
N TYR A 29 -7.99 11.31 10.02
CA TYR A 29 -7.54 11.68 8.69
C TYR A 29 -6.01 11.69 8.58
N GLU A 30 -5.32 12.29 9.56
CA GLU A 30 -3.86 12.32 9.62
C GLU A 30 -3.26 10.92 9.70
N ILE A 31 -3.72 10.09 10.64
CA ILE A 31 -3.21 8.72 10.84
C ILE A 31 -3.42 7.87 9.58
N VAL A 32 -4.62 7.88 9.02
CA VAL A 32 -4.95 7.05 7.85
C VAL A 32 -4.19 7.53 6.61
N THR A 33 -4.05 8.84 6.43
CA THR A 33 -3.29 9.39 5.30
C THR A 33 -1.81 9.04 5.42
N GLN A 34 -1.24 9.14 6.62
CA GLN A 34 0.15 8.76 6.85
C GLN A 34 0.36 7.26 6.59
N PHE A 35 -0.53 6.41 7.07
CA PHE A 35 -0.46 4.96 6.80
C PHE A 35 -0.48 4.66 5.29
N ILE A 36 -1.34 5.33 4.52
CA ILE A 36 -1.41 5.16 3.06
C ILE A 36 -0.12 5.64 2.38
N GLN A 37 0.47 6.75 2.85
CA GLN A 37 1.74 7.24 2.33
C GLN A 37 2.86 6.23 2.59
N ASP A 38 2.98 5.73 3.83
CA ASP A 38 3.99 4.76 4.22
C ASP A 38 3.83 3.44 3.46
N TYR A 39 2.59 2.96 3.30
CA TYR A 39 2.29 1.78 2.49
C TYR A 39 2.82 1.95 1.06
N ASN A 40 2.55 3.10 0.44
CA ASN A 40 2.92 3.33 -0.96
C ASN A 40 4.42 3.64 -1.17
N GLN A 41 5.10 4.20 -0.17
CA GLN A 41 6.50 4.62 -0.27
C GLN A 41 7.49 3.59 0.28
N GLN A 42 7.09 2.77 1.25
CA GLN A 42 8.03 1.97 2.04
C GLN A 42 7.70 0.47 2.06
N ARG A 43 6.43 0.08 1.91
CA ARG A 43 6.05 -1.33 2.05
C ARG A 43 6.53 -2.15 0.87
N ILE A 44 7.41 -3.11 1.12
CA ILE A 44 7.96 -3.99 0.10
C ILE A 44 7.00 -5.11 -0.28
N HIS A 45 6.83 -5.34 -1.58
CA HIS A 45 5.94 -6.37 -2.11
C HIS A 45 6.68 -7.34 -3.05
N GLY A 46 6.81 -8.61 -2.65
CA GLY A 46 7.47 -9.63 -3.48
C GLY A 46 6.78 -9.92 -4.81
N SER A 47 5.48 -9.63 -4.91
CA SER A 47 4.74 -9.73 -6.19
C SER A 47 5.21 -8.70 -7.22
N ILE A 48 5.89 -7.62 -6.81
CA ILE A 48 6.35 -6.53 -7.67
C ILE A 48 7.84 -6.23 -7.48
N TYR A 49 8.68 -7.28 -7.56
CA TYR A 49 10.15 -7.18 -7.55
C TYR A 49 10.74 -6.69 -6.22
N ASP A 50 10.05 -6.92 -5.11
CA ASP A 50 10.48 -6.43 -3.79
C ASP A 50 10.66 -4.91 -3.78
N LEU A 51 9.78 -4.20 -4.50
CA LEU A 51 9.68 -2.75 -4.51
C LEU A 51 8.43 -2.31 -3.75
N SER A 52 8.45 -1.07 -3.24
CA SER A 52 7.23 -0.39 -2.84
C SER A 52 6.33 -0.05 -4.04
N PRO A 53 5.03 0.22 -3.83
CA PRO A 53 4.13 0.58 -4.91
C PRO A 53 4.64 1.74 -5.76
N TYR A 54 5.19 2.80 -5.15
CA TYR A 54 5.72 3.94 -5.87
C TYR A 54 7.05 3.65 -6.58
N GLU A 55 7.96 2.92 -5.94
CA GLU A 55 9.20 2.48 -6.61
C GLU A 55 8.90 1.63 -7.84
N TYR A 56 7.93 0.72 -7.76
CA TYR A 56 7.52 -0.10 -8.89
C TYR A 56 6.95 0.74 -10.04
N ILE A 57 6.07 1.71 -9.73
CA ILE A 57 5.52 2.64 -10.73
C ILE A 57 6.64 3.43 -11.40
N ASP A 58 7.61 3.93 -10.65
CA ASP A 58 8.72 4.71 -11.21
C ASP A 58 9.68 3.84 -12.03
N ALA A 59 9.98 2.62 -11.59
CA ALA A 59 10.76 1.65 -12.36
C ALA A 59 10.08 1.29 -13.69
N LEU A 60 8.75 1.17 -13.69
CA LEU A 60 7.97 0.96 -14.92
C LEU A 60 8.08 2.15 -15.89
N LYS A 61 7.95 3.39 -15.39
CA LYS A 61 8.10 4.60 -16.23
C LYS A 61 9.49 4.70 -16.85
N LYS A 62 10.52 4.25 -16.13
CA LYS A 62 11.92 4.21 -16.58
C LYS A 62 12.24 3.00 -17.47
N ASN A 63 11.30 2.07 -17.64
CA ASN A 63 11.49 0.78 -18.33
C ASN A 63 12.59 -0.10 -17.68
N GLU A 64 12.83 0.05 -16.37
CA GLU A 64 13.79 -0.75 -15.60
C GLU A 64 13.25 -2.15 -15.28
N VAL A 65 11.92 -2.27 -15.19
CA VAL A 65 11.22 -3.54 -14.95
C VAL A 65 10.12 -3.76 -15.98
N LYS A 66 9.78 -5.04 -16.20
CA LYS A 66 8.63 -5.41 -17.04
C LYS A 66 7.37 -5.50 -16.17
N PRO A 67 6.19 -5.04 -16.67
CA PRO A 67 4.93 -5.22 -15.97
C PRO A 67 4.70 -6.70 -15.62
N LYS A 68 4.54 -7.00 -14.33
CA LYS A 68 4.14 -8.34 -13.90
C LYS A 68 2.64 -8.51 -14.05
N SER A 69 2.22 -9.61 -14.65
CA SER A 69 0.83 -10.07 -14.57
C SER A 69 0.62 -10.62 -13.16
N ILE A 70 -0.11 -9.87 -12.34
CA ILE A 70 -0.48 -10.32 -11.00
C ILE A 70 -1.68 -11.24 -11.17
N GLN A 71 -1.44 -12.55 -11.13
CA GLN A 71 -2.51 -13.55 -11.05
C GLN A 71 -2.95 -13.68 -9.59
N VAL A 72 -4.25 -13.52 -9.35
CA VAL A 72 -4.90 -13.55 -8.04
C VAL A 72 -6.25 -14.26 -8.09
#